data_AF-A0A163WZM3-F1
#
_entry.id   AF-A0A163WZM3-F1
#
_cell.length_a   1.000
_cell.length_b   1.000
_cell.length_c   1.000
_cell.angle_alpha   90.00
_cell.angle_beta   90.00
_cell.angle_gamma   90.00
#
_symmetry.space_group_name_H-M   'P 1'
#
loop_
_entity.id
_entity.type
_entity.pdbx_description
1 polymer ?
#
loop_
_entity_poly.entity_id
_entity_poly.type
_entity_poly.pdbx_seq_one_letter_code
_entity_poly.pdbx_strand_id
1 'polypeptide(L)'
;MRRNQLLDLANAQGLEVSSNMLRRYVQYGLIVTKRIGKGPKGGVSAEYPDSLEALKEVKRLSELGDFKQSDSIFILFSKGYPVQWDKLKEQMIDYIKELIRHFNVISNLSSNNHDKLIGIVEDLAEKSIPIKKPGRPSKRKVVAEKEYMKRQMEQMLLITKLITDLTKQNTITFQTFTSFITQFSFQSQTDLEKMYQQSFGKIDLKAMMNIIQVSKEKDYAECLVLMNSVKRYWNELKSTFSNANEIPIIGVFIEELLRIFDGKSSDNPNVIKVFLFITLFFTQEKRTQLILFLSSPETMKTWHEFCRQLYCAYSTQIGKEVNP
;
A
#
# COMPACT_ATOMS: atom_id res chain seq x y z
N MET A 1 -7.30 -30.80 -2.83
CA MET A 1 -8.32 -31.22 -3.81
C MET A 1 -7.66 -31.57 -5.15
N ARG A 2 -8.18 -32.55 -5.92
CA ARG A 2 -7.65 -32.83 -7.28
C ARG A 2 -8.18 -31.83 -8.30
N ARG A 3 -7.50 -31.70 -9.45
CA ARG A 3 -7.85 -30.74 -10.51
C ARG A 3 -9.30 -30.83 -10.97
N ASN A 4 -9.77 -32.02 -11.35
CA ASN A 4 -11.13 -32.19 -11.88
C ASN A 4 -12.18 -31.87 -10.82
N GLN A 5 -11.98 -32.34 -9.58
CA GLN A 5 -12.84 -32.01 -8.45
C GLN A 5 -12.94 -30.49 -8.23
N LEU A 6 -11.83 -29.75 -8.35
CA LEU A 6 -11.84 -28.28 -8.23
C LEU A 6 -12.63 -27.63 -9.36
N LEU A 7 -12.46 -28.10 -10.61
CA LEU A 7 -13.20 -27.57 -11.76
C LEU A 7 -14.70 -27.87 -11.64
N ASP A 8 -15.06 -29.09 -11.25
CA ASP A 8 -16.45 -29.50 -11.07
C ASP A 8 -17.12 -28.66 -9.96
N LEU A 9 -16.46 -28.48 -8.82
CA LEU A 9 -16.97 -27.65 -7.72
C LEU A 9 -17.04 -26.17 -8.09
N ALA A 10 -16.04 -25.63 -8.80
CA ALA A 10 -16.05 -24.25 -9.25
C ALA A 10 -17.19 -23.99 -10.24
N ASN A 11 -17.42 -24.91 -11.18
CA ASN A 11 -18.49 -24.80 -12.17
C ASN A 11 -19.87 -24.99 -11.53
N ALA A 12 -20.01 -25.90 -10.56
CA ALA A 12 -21.23 -26.04 -9.78
C ALA A 12 -21.59 -24.77 -8.98
N GLN A 13 -20.61 -23.92 -8.67
CA GLN A 13 -20.80 -22.62 -8.03
C GLN A 13 -20.87 -21.45 -9.02
N GLY A 14 -20.99 -21.72 -10.33
CA GLY A 14 -21.16 -20.68 -11.36
C GLY A 14 -19.90 -19.89 -11.68
N LEU A 15 -18.70 -20.35 -11.30
CA LEU A 15 -17.45 -19.63 -11.60
C LEU A 15 -16.98 -19.78 -13.05
N GLU A 16 -17.51 -20.77 -13.78
CA GLU A 16 -17.20 -21.07 -15.19
C GLU A 16 -15.69 -21.18 -15.49
N VAL A 17 -14.95 -21.88 -14.62
CA VAL A 17 -13.50 -22.01 -14.74
C VAL A 17 -13.14 -23.17 -15.65
N SER A 18 -12.49 -22.86 -16.77
CA SER A 18 -11.98 -23.89 -17.68
C SER A 18 -10.62 -24.44 -17.23
N SER A 19 -10.30 -25.63 -17.73
CA SER A 19 -9.00 -26.28 -17.56
C SER A 19 -7.82 -25.36 -17.93
N ASN A 20 -7.97 -24.57 -19.00
CA ASN A 20 -6.97 -23.61 -19.46
C ASN A 20 -6.89 -22.36 -18.57
N MET A 21 -8.03 -21.86 -18.09
CA MET A 21 -8.05 -20.75 -17.12
C MET A 21 -7.33 -21.12 -15.83
N LEU A 22 -7.63 -22.29 -15.26
CA LEU A 22 -6.96 -22.78 -14.06
C LEU A 22 -5.44 -22.90 -14.26
N ARG A 23 -4.99 -23.40 -15.44
CA ARG A 23 -3.56 -23.47 -15.77
C ARG A 23 -2.91 -22.08 -15.77
N ARG A 24 -3.57 -21.09 -16.35
CA ARG A 24 -3.09 -19.69 -16.34
C ARG A 24 -3.01 -19.14 -14.92
N TYR A 25 -4.04 -19.35 -14.10
CA TYR A 25 -4.03 -18.91 -12.70
C TYR A 25 -2.90 -19.53 -11.89
N VAL A 26 -2.57 -20.80 -12.13
CA VAL A 26 -1.39 -21.45 -11.56
C VAL A 26 -0.10 -20.82 -12.08
N GLN A 27 0.02 -20.55 -13.38
CA GLN A 27 1.20 -19.94 -13.99
C GLN A 27 1.48 -18.53 -13.44
N TYR A 28 0.44 -17.76 -13.18
CA TYR A 28 0.52 -16.43 -12.59
C TYR A 28 0.63 -16.44 -11.06
N GLY A 29 0.68 -17.61 -10.43
CA GLY A 29 0.82 -17.74 -8.99
C GLY A 29 -0.43 -17.39 -8.17
N LEU A 30 -1.58 -17.20 -8.82
CA LEU A 30 -2.85 -16.89 -8.17
C LEU A 30 -3.48 -18.11 -7.49
N ILE A 31 -3.09 -19.31 -7.92
CA ILE A 31 -3.51 -20.59 -7.34
C ILE A 31 -2.27 -21.45 -7.07
N VAL A 32 -2.16 -21.97 -5.85
CA VAL A 32 -1.05 -22.82 -5.43
C VAL A 32 -1.32 -24.27 -5.81
N THR A 33 -0.28 -24.95 -6.28
CA THR A 33 -0.31 -26.40 -6.50
C THR A 33 0.70 -27.09 -5.60
N LYS A 34 0.26 -28.03 -4.79
CA LYS A 34 1.13 -28.92 -4.01
C LYS A 34 1.34 -30.21 -4.78
N ARG A 35 2.60 -30.53 -5.10
CA ARG A 35 2.95 -31.80 -5.74
C ARG A 35 3.22 -32.85 -4.68
N ILE A 36 2.46 -33.93 -4.70
CA ILE A 36 2.63 -35.07 -3.80
C ILE A 36 3.16 -36.24 -4.61
N GLY A 37 4.36 -36.71 -4.26
CA GLY A 37 4.93 -37.94 -4.83
C GLY A 37 4.18 -39.15 -4.28
N LYS A 38 3.73 -40.03 -5.16
CA LYS A 38 3.04 -41.28 -4.78
C LYS A 38 4.01 -42.47 -4.62
N GLY A 39 5.25 -42.19 -4.23
CA GLY A 39 6.31 -43.18 -4.09
C GLY A 39 6.92 -43.68 -5.41
N PRO A 40 7.79 -44.71 -5.37
CA PRO A 40 8.69 -45.10 -6.46
C PRO A 40 8.03 -45.49 -7.79
N LYS A 41 6.75 -45.87 -7.77
CA LYS A 41 5.99 -46.29 -8.97
C LYS A 41 4.76 -45.41 -9.27
N GLY A 42 4.43 -44.45 -8.39
CA GLY A 42 3.13 -43.77 -8.41
C GLY A 42 3.09 -42.43 -9.15
N GLY A 43 4.22 -41.94 -9.65
CA GLY A 43 4.33 -40.62 -10.27
C GLY A 43 4.05 -39.48 -9.27
N VAL A 44 3.83 -38.27 -9.81
CA VAL A 44 3.56 -37.06 -9.04
C VAL A 44 2.12 -36.61 -9.29
N SER A 45 1.35 -36.41 -8.23
CA SER A 45 -0.01 -35.86 -8.30
C SER A 45 -0.02 -34.41 -7.84
N ALA A 46 -0.71 -33.53 -8.57
CA ALA A 46 -0.91 -32.15 -8.16
C ALA A 46 -2.22 -32.04 -7.35
N GLU A 47 -2.13 -31.40 -6.20
CA GLU A 47 -3.24 -31.01 -5.36
C GLU A 47 -3.36 -29.49 -5.26
N TYR A 48 -4.59 -29.03 -5.10
CA TYR A 48 -4.98 -27.63 -5.04
C TYR A 48 -5.60 -27.39 -3.65
N PRO A 49 -4.80 -26.99 -2.64
CA PRO A 49 -5.31 -26.65 -1.31
C PRO A 49 -5.97 -25.27 -1.33
N ASP A 50 -7.08 -25.12 -0.59
CA ASP A 50 -7.80 -23.85 -0.34
C ASP A 50 -8.05 -22.99 -1.59
N SER A 51 -8.13 -23.64 -2.75
CA SER A 51 -8.11 -22.96 -4.06
C SER A 51 -9.48 -22.49 -4.52
N LEU A 52 -10.57 -22.98 -3.93
CA LEU A 52 -11.93 -22.62 -4.33
C LEU A 52 -12.25 -21.16 -3.97
N GLU A 53 -11.95 -20.74 -2.74
CA GLU A 53 -12.17 -19.36 -2.30
C GLU A 53 -11.24 -18.38 -3.04
N ALA A 54 -9.99 -18.78 -3.30
CA ALA A 54 -9.09 -18.00 -4.14
C ALA A 54 -9.62 -17.85 -5.58
N LEU A 55 -10.22 -18.90 -6.17
CA LEU A 55 -10.85 -18.82 -7.50
C LEU A 55 -12.05 -17.87 -7.52
N LYS A 56 -12.89 -17.87 -6.48
CA LYS A 56 -13.99 -16.89 -6.35
C LYS A 56 -13.47 -15.47 -6.36
N GLU A 57 -12.41 -15.22 -5.60
CA GLU A 57 -11.82 -13.88 -5.53
C GLU A 57 -11.16 -13.48 -6.84
N VAL A 58 -10.46 -14.38 -7.53
CA VAL A 58 -9.92 -14.13 -8.88
C VAL A 58 -11.04 -13.76 -9.86
N LYS A 59 -12.17 -14.49 -9.83
CA LYS A 59 -13.32 -14.20 -10.68
C LYS A 59 -13.89 -12.81 -10.37
N ARG A 60 -14.14 -12.51 -9.09
CA ARG A 60 -14.61 -11.19 -8.63
C ARG A 60 -13.69 -10.07 -9.12
N LEU A 61 -12.37 -10.23 -8.98
CA LEU A 61 -11.39 -9.25 -9.45
C LEU A 61 -11.41 -9.07 -10.97
N SER A 62 -11.60 -10.15 -11.73
CA SER A 62 -11.69 -10.09 -13.19
C SER A 62 -12.95 -9.37 -13.67
N GLU A 63 -14.07 -9.51 -12.97
CA GLU A 63 -15.35 -8.87 -13.30
C GLU A 63 -15.34 -7.37 -13.01
N LEU A 64 -14.58 -6.93 -12.01
CA LEU A 64 -14.41 -5.50 -11.73
C LEU A 64 -13.66 -4.77 -12.84
N GLY A 65 -12.86 -5.45 -13.67
CA GLY A 65 -12.12 -4.87 -14.81
C GLY A 65 -11.03 -3.85 -14.44
N ASP A 66 -10.93 -3.49 -13.17
CA ASP A 66 -10.13 -2.36 -12.66
C ASP A 66 -8.67 -2.70 -12.36
N PHE A 67 -8.29 -3.98 -12.41
CA PHE A 67 -6.99 -4.45 -11.95
C PHE A 67 -6.26 -5.22 -13.04
N LYS A 68 -4.95 -4.98 -13.16
CA LYS A 68 -4.12 -5.83 -14.02
C LYS A 68 -4.04 -7.23 -13.42
N GLN A 69 -3.82 -8.24 -14.25
CA GLN A 69 -3.63 -9.60 -13.78
C GLN A 69 -2.44 -9.74 -12.81
N SER A 70 -1.38 -8.95 -13.02
CA SER A 70 -0.24 -8.82 -12.10
C SER A 70 -0.61 -8.25 -10.73
N ASP A 71 -1.67 -7.46 -10.64
CA ASP A 71 -2.13 -6.85 -9.39
C ASP A 71 -2.92 -7.84 -8.53
N SER A 72 -3.54 -8.83 -9.17
CA SER A 72 -4.39 -9.82 -8.50
C SER A 72 -3.63 -10.63 -7.45
N ILE A 73 -2.35 -10.96 -7.69
CA ILE A 73 -1.55 -11.73 -6.72
C ILE A 73 -1.33 -10.95 -5.42
N PHE A 74 -1.17 -9.62 -5.50
CA PHE A 74 -1.02 -8.75 -4.33
C PHE A 74 -2.31 -8.68 -3.52
N ILE A 75 -3.45 -8.54 -4.19
CA ILE A 75 -4.75 -8.49 -3.54
C ILE A 75 -5.04 -9.82 -2.83
N LEU A 76 -4.86 -10.94 -3.54
CA LEU A 76 -5.04 -12.28 -2.97
C LEU A 76 -4.15 -12.49 -1.74
N PHE A 77 -2.86 -12.17 -1.87
CA PHE A 77 -1.90 -12.23 -0.76
C PHE A 77 -2.38 -11.40 0.44
N SER A 78 -2.80 -10.15 0.21
CA SER A 78 -3.24 -9.24 1.28
C SER A 78 -4.49 -9.73 2.03
N LYS A 79 -5.30 -10.57 1.38
CA LYS A 79 -6.50 -11.19 1.96
C LYS A 79 -6.21 -12.53 2.64
N GLY A 80 -4.96 -12.98 2.62
CA GLY A 80 -4.53 -14.23 3.23
C GLY A 80 -4.82 -15.47 2.39
N TYR A 81 -5.16 -15.32 1.11
CA TYR A 81 -5.28 -16.46 0.21
C TYR A 81 -3.89 -17.05 -0.09
N PRO A 82 -3.80 -18.38 -0.29
CA PRO A 82 -2.54 -19.01 -0.68
C PRO A 82 -2.14 -18.54 -2.09
N VAL A 83 -0.97 -17.92 -2.18
CA VAL A 83 -0.35 -17.51 -3.45
C VAL A 83 1.03 -18.16 -3.59
N GLN A 84 1.52 -18.30 -4.82
CA GLN A 84 2.89 -18.76 -5.04
C GLN A 84 3.86 -17.63 -4.71
N TRP A 85 4.63 -17.79 -3.63
CA TRP A 85 5.48 -16.72 -3.08
C TRP A 85 6.60 -16.31 -4.03
N ASP A 86 7.12 -17.25 -4.83
CA ASP A 86 8.15 -16.98 -5.85
C ASP A 86 7.60 -16.07 -6.95
N LYS A 87 6.34 -16.28 -7.34
CA LYS A 87 5.62 -15.39 -8.26
C LYS A 87 5.29 -14.04 -7.66
N LEU A 88 4.88 -13.99 -6.39
CA LEU A 88 4.68 -12.72 -5.68
C LEU A 88 5.99 -11.91 -5.61
N LYS A 89 7.11 -12.58 -5.31
CA LYS A 89 8.45 -11.98 -5.30
C LYS A 89 8.88 -11.49 -6.67
N GLU A 90 8.65 -12.28 -7.73
CA GLU A 90 8.92 -11.87 -9.12
C GLU A 90 8.18 -10.57 -9.46
N GLN A 91 6.88 -10.49 -9.12
CA GLN A 91 6.09 -9.28 -9.33
C GLN A 91 6.57 -8.08 -8.48
N MET A 92 7.02 -8.31 -7.25
CA MET A 92 7.62 -7.24 -6.42
C MET A 92 8.93 -6.71 -7.01
N ILE A 93 9.78 -7.60 -7.53
CA ILE A 93 11.03 -7.21 -8.20
C ILE A 93 10.71 -6.34 -9.42
N ASP A 94 9.74 -6.72 -10.23
CA ASP A 94 9.36 -5.95 -11.42
C ASP A 94 8.75 -4.59 -11.07
N TYR A 95 7.90 -4.54 -10.03
CA TYR A 95 7.40 -3.27 -9.49
C TYR A 95 8.53 -2.32 -9.07
N ILE A 96 9.57 -2.83 -8.40
CA ILE A 96 10.68 -1.99 -7.94
C ILE A 96 11.57 -1.55 -9.09
N LYS A 97 11.80 -2.41 -10.09
CA LYS A 97 12.50 -2.01 -11.32
C LYS A 97 11.77 -0.86 -12.00
N GLU A 98 10.45 -0.94 -12.09
CA GLU A 98 9.62 0.12 -12.66
C GLU A 98 9.70 1.40 -11.82
N LEU A 99 9.64 1.30 -10.48
CA LEU A 99 9.80 2.43 -9.56
C LEU A 99 11.16 3.11 -9.74
N ILE A 100 12.26 2.35 -9.73
CA ILE A 100 13.62 2.85 -9.95
C ILE A 100 13.73 3.53 -11.32
N ARG A 101 13.12 2.95 -12.36
CA ARG A 101 13.09 3.56 -13.70
C ARG A 101 12.40 4.92 -13.66
N HIS A 102 11.24 5.03 -13.03
CA HIS A 102 10.53 6.31 -12.89
C HIS A 102 11.33 7.33 -12.07
N PHE A 103 11.97 6.89 -10.99
CA PHE A 103 12.83 7.74 -10.16
C PHE A 103 14.02 8.30 -10.95
N ASN A 104 14.66 7.47 -11.77
CA ASN A 104 15.73 7.91 -12.68
C ASN A 104 15.23 8.94 -13.70
N VAL A 105 14.04 8.75 -14.29
CA VAL A 105 13.45 9.73 -15.22
C VAL A 105 13.22 11.07 -14.53
N ILE A 106 12.60 11.07 -13.34
CA ILE A 106 12.33 12.29 -12.57
C ILE A 106 13.64 12.97 -12.16
N SER A 107 14.62 12.22 -11.66
CA SER A 107 15.93 12.75 -11.27
C SER A 107 16.67 13.38 -12.45
N ASN A 108 16.63 12.74 -13.63
CA ASN A 108 17.23 13.28 -14.85
C ASN A 108 16.54 14.57 -15.31
N LEU A 109 15.20 14.62 -15.26
CA LEU A 109 14.45 15.85 -15.56
C LEU A 109 14.82 16.97 -14.58
N SER A 110 14.86 16.68 -13.28
CA SER A 110 15.23 17.67 -12.25
C SER A 110 16.61 18.27 -12.44
N SER A 111 17.52 17.54 -13.09
CA SER A 111 18.94 17.90 -13.18
C SER A 111 19.33 18.52 -14.51
N ASN A 112 18.71 18.04 -15.59
CA ASN A 112 19.12 18.38 -16.96
C ASN A 112 18.03 19.18 -17.71
N ASN A 113 16.81 19.24 -17.18
CA ASN A 113 15.69 19.91 -17.84
C ASN A 113 14.67 20.41 -16.81
N HIS A 114 15.14 21.27 -15.91
CA HIS A 114 14.35 21.75 -14.77
C HIS A 114 13.07 22.47 -15.23
N ASP A 115 13.15 23.31 -16.27
CA ASP A 115 11.98 24.02 -16.80
C ASP A 115 10.89 23.08 -17.30
N LYS A 116 11.26 21.97 -17.94
CA LYS A 116 10.31 20.93 -18.34
C LYS A 116 9.71 20.21 -17.13
N LEU A 117 10.48 20.00 -16.05
CA LEU A 117 9.94 19.45 -14.81
C LEU A 117 8.91 20.39 -14.19
N ILE A 118 9.20 21.69 -14.13
CA ILE A 118 8.25 22.70 -13.63
C ILE A 118 6.96 22.68 -14.45
N GLY A 119 7.05 22.68 -15.78
CA GLY A 119 5.86 22.62 -16.64
C GLY A 119 5.02 21.34 -16.45
N ILE A 120 5.66 20.19 -16.18
CA ILE A 120 4.94 18.95 -15.84
C ILE A 120 4.25 19.07 -14.48
N VAL A 121 4.93 19.63 -13.48
CA VAL A 121 4.37 19.83 -12.14
C VAL A 121 3.18 20.79 -12.18
N GLU A 122 3.28 21.86 -12.96
CA GLU A 122 2.18 22.81 -13.18
C GLU A 122 0.95 22.14 -13.80
N ASP A 123 1.13 21.36 -14.87
CA ASP A 123 0.05 20.62 -15.53
C ASP A 123 -0.61 19.59 -14.59
N LEU A 124 0.19 18.88 -13.79
CA LEU A 124 -0.33 17.93 -12.79
C LEU A 124 -1.09 18.66 -11.65
N ALA A 125 -0.56 19.78 -11.17
CA ALA A 125 -1.23 20.59 -10.16
C ALA A 125 -2.54 21.18 -10.68
N GLU A 126 -2.60 21.60 -11.95
CA GLU A 126 -3.85 22.07 -12.57
C GLU A 126 -4.90 20.96 -12.68
N LYS A 127 -4.49 19.75 -13.06
CA LYS A 127 -5.38 18.57 -13.14
C LYS A 127 -5.93 18.12 -11.79
N SER A 128 -5.25 18.46 -10.69
CA SER A 128 -5.70 18.13 -9.33
C SER A 128 -6.83 19.02 -8.82
N ILE A 129 -7.16 20.13 -9.51
CA ILE A 129 -8.24 21.02 -9.12
C ILE A 129 -9.59 20.27 -9.26
N PRO A 130 -10.45 20.28 -8.21
CA PRO A 130 -11.76 19.63 -8.26
C PRO A 130 -12.62 20.13 -9.44
N ILE A 131 -13.41 19.22 -10.04
CA ILE A 131 -14.20 19.45 -11.25
C ILE A 131 -15.03 20.74 -11.13
N LYS A 132 -14.81 21.67 -12.09
CA LYS A 132 -15.48 22.97 -12.17
C LYS A 132 -16.98 22.77 -12.43
N LYS A 133 -17.85 23.18 -11.50
CA LYS A 133 -19.29 23.28 -11.78
C LYS A 133 -19.54 24.34 -12.88
N PRO A 134 -20.46 24.10 -13.82
CA PRO A 134 -20.73 25.06 -14.89
C PRO A 134 -21.18 26.42 -14.32
N GLY A 135 -20.56 27.50 -14.80
CA GLY A 135 -20.82 28.89 -14.38
C GLY A 135 -19.55 29.72 -14.19
N ARG A 136 -19.69 31.04 -14.05
CA ARG A 136 -18.56 31.95 -13.80
C ARG A 136 -18.08 31.77 -12.34
N PRO A 137 -16.82 31.40 -12.09
CA PRO A 137 -16.30 31.25 -10.73
C PRO A 137 -16.27 32.61 -10.02
N SER A 138 -16.60 32.63 -8.73
CA SER A 138 -16.49 33.84 -7.92
C SER A 138 -15.02 34.20 -7.68
N LYS A 139 -14.71 35.48 -7.45
CA LYS A 139 -13.33 35.92 -7.15
C LYS A 139 -12.70 35.15 -5.99
N ARG A 140 -13.50 34.83 -4.95
CA ARG A 140 -13.04 34.02 -3.81
C ARG A 140 -12.66 32.59 -4.22
N LYS A 141 -13.43 31.95 -5.11
CA LYS A 141 -13.10 30.62 -5.64
C LYS A 141 -11.82 30.63 -6.46
N VAL A 142 -11.63 31.64 -7.30
CA VAL A 142 -10.40 31.79 -8.11
C VAL A 142 -9.16 31.95 -7.22
N VAL A 143 -9.25 32.71 -6.12
CA VAL A 143 -8.14 32.84 -5.16
C VAL A 143 -7.87 31.51 -4.46
N ALA A 144 -8.90 30.82 -3.96
CA ALA A 144 -8.75 29.52 -3.32
C ALA A 144 -8.18 28.44 -4.26
N GLU A 145 -8.58 28.43 -5.53
CA GLU A 145 -8.03 27.54 -6.56
C GLU A 145 -6.54 27.81 -6.80
N LYS A 146 -6.13 29.08 -6.87
CA LYS A 146 -4.71 29.45 -7.01
C LYS A 146 -3.87 29.04 -5.79
N GLU A 147 -4.38 29.25 -4.59
CA GLU A 147 -3.72 28.82 -3.35
C GLU A 147 -3.63 27.29 -3.27
N TYR A 148 -4.65 26.58 -3.75
CA TYR A 148 -4.63 25.13 -3.85
C TYR A 148 -3.58 24.65 -4.86
N MET A 149 -3.56 25.21 -6.08
CA MET A 149 -2.53 24.89 -7.08
C MET A 149 -1.13 25.12 -6.55
N LYS A 150 -0.88 26.27 -5.90
CA LYS A 150 0.42 26.59 -5.32
C LYS A 150 0.86 25.53 -4.31
N ARG A 151 -0.04 25.11 -3.41
CA ARG A 151 0.26 24.05 -2.44
C ARG A 151 0.55 22.71 -3.10
N GLN A 152 -0.21 22.34 -4.14
CA GLN A 152 0.02 21.11 -4.89
C GLN A 152 1.36 21.12 -5.63
N MET A 153 1.73 22.26 -6.23
CA MET A 153 3.04 22.44 -6.85
C MET A 153 4.17 22.30 -5.83
N GLU A 154 4.07 22.97 -4.68
CA GLU A 154 5.07 22.87 -3.60
C GLU A 154 5.25 21.41 -3.11
N GLN A 155 4.14 20.68 -2.96
CA GLN A 155 4.17 19.25 -2.59
C GLN A 155 4.85 18.40 -3.67
N MET A 156 4.47 18.56 -4.94
CA MET A 156 5.06 17.81 -6.05
C MET A 156 6.54 18.11 -6.21
N LEU A 157 6.95 19.38 -6.09
CA LEU A 157 8.36 19.76 -6.14
C LEU A 157 9.16 19.11 -5.00
N LEU A 158 8.60 19.09 -3.79
CA LEU A 158 9.23 18.42 -2.65
C LEU A 158 9.39 16.92 -2.90
N ILE A 159 8.37 16.26 -3.46
CA ILE A 159 8.44 14.84 -3.85
C ILE A 159 9.53 14.63 -4.92
N THR A 160 9.61 15.49 -5.94
CA THR A 160 10.66 15.37 -6.98
C THR A 160 12.06 15.56 -6.40
N LYS A 161 12.22 16.45 -5.41
CA LYS A 161 13.47 16.63 -4.68
C LYS A 161 13.82 15.39 -3.87
N LEU A 162 12.86 14.80 -3.15
CA LEU A 162 13.05 13.56 -2.40
C LEU A 162 13.47 12.41 -3.32
N ILE A 163 12.81 12.26 -4.47
CA ILE A 163 13.17 11.27 -5.49
C ILE A 163 14.59 11.51 -6.01
N THR A 164 14.95 12.77 -6.25
CA THR A 164 16.28 13.14 -6.76
C THR A 164 17.36 12.85 -5.73
N ASP A 165 17.14 13.20 -4.46
CA ASP A 165 18.03 12.90 -3.33
C ASP A 165 18.23 11.37 -3.23
N LEU A 166 17.14 10.60 -3.20
CA LEU A 166 17.20 9.12 -3.15
C LEU A 166 17.95 8.51 -4.33
N THR A 167 17.79 9.06 -5.53
CA THR A 167 18.37 8.50 -6.75
C THR A 167 19.86 8.85 -6.90
N LYS A 168 20.24 10.08 -6.55
CA LYS A 168 21.62 10.58 -6.77
C LYS A 168 22.52 10.40 -5.56
N GLN A 169 21.97 10.56 -4.37
CA GLN A 169 22.74 10.61 -3.13
C GLN A 169 22.57 9.32 -2.30
N ASN A 170 21.66 8.42 -2.68
CA ASN A 170 21.28 7.22 -1.91
C ASN A 170 20.94 7.55 -0.44
N THR A 171 20.42 8.76 -0.22
CA THR A 171 19.98 9.24 1.08
C THR A 171 19.06 10.43 0.86
N ILE A 172 18.14 10.66 1.79
CA ILE A 172 17.32 11.87 1.80
C ILE A 172 18.08 12.88 2.64
N THR A 173 18.21 14.14 2.23
CA THR A 173 18.86 15.13 3.11
C THR A 173 17.98 15.45 4.32
N PHE A 174 18.58 15.81 5.46
CA PHE A 174 17.81 16.19 6.65
C PHE A 174 16.84 17.35 6.36
N GLN A 175 17.25 18.32 5.54
CA GLN A 175 16.41 19.43 5.11
C GLN A 175 15.18 18.97 4.29
N THR A 176 15.36 18.04 3.35
CA THR A 176 14.25 17.48 2.57
C THR A 176 13.31 16.68 3.48
N PHE A 177 13.85 15.91 4.42
CA PHE A 177 13.07 15.16 5.41
C PHE A 177 12.23 16.07 6.31
N THR A 178 12.82 17.11 6.91
CA THR A 178 12.10 18.06 7.77
C THR A 178 11.04 18.82 7.00
N SER A 179 11.32 19.24 5.77
CA SER A 179 10.34 19.89 4.89
C SER A 179 9.16 18.98 4.58
N PHE A 180 9.41 17.68 4.40
CA PHE A 180 8.35 16.70 4.15
C PHE A 180 7.49 16.46 5.37
N ILE A 181 8.09 16.22 6.54
CA ILE A 181 7.34 15.97 7.78
C ILE A 181 6.53 17.20 8.23
N THR A 182 7.08 18.41 8.07
CA THR A 182 6.39 19.65 8.46
C THR A 182 5.14 19.92 7.60
N GLN A 183 5.11 19.47 6.33
CA GLN A 183 3.91 19.57 5.49
C GLN A 183 2.72 18.74 6.00
N PHE A 184 2.97 17.64 6.73
CA PHE A 184 1.91 16.80 7.30
C PHE A 184 1.43 17.28 8.68
N SER A 185 1.82 18.47 9.12
CA SER A 185 1.40 19.05 10.41
C SER A 185 1.70 18.17 11.63
N PHE A 186 2.73 17.31 11.57
CA PHE A 186 3.27 16.63 12.75
C PHE A 186 4.02 17.65 13.62
N GLN A 187 3.28 18.53 14.32
CA GLN A 187 3.82 19.55 15.22
C GLN A 187 4.02 19.03 16.65
N SER A 188 4.03 17.72 16.89
CA SER A 188 4.32 17.17 18.21
C SER A 188 5.82 17.08 18.45
N GLN A 189 6.21 17.15 19.73
CA GLN A 189 7.55 17.18 20.34
C GLN A 189 8.50 16.02 19.95
N THR A 190 8.60 15.69 18.68
CA THR A 190 9.37 14.56 18.19
C THR A 190 10.73 15.07 17.72
N ASP A 191 11.79 14.50 18.26
CA ASP A 191 13.16 14.77 17.82
C ASP A 191 13.34 14.28 16.36
N LEU A 192 13.11 15.19 15.42
CA LEU A 192 13.19 14.93 13.99
C LEU A 192 14.59 14.50 13.57
N GLU A 193 15.63 14.98 14.25
CA GLU A 193 17.01 14.61 13.97
C GLU A 193 17.27 13.16 14.35
N LYS A 194 16.81 12.73 15.53
CA LYS A 194 16.88 11.33 15.96
C LYS A 194 16.06 10.41 15.05
N MET A 195 14.84 10.80 14.66
CA MET A 195 14.02 10.04 13.72
C MET A 195 14.72 9.87 12.36
N TYR A 196 15.29 10.96 11.84
CA TYR A 196 16.02 10.98 10.58
C TYR A 196 17.23 10.03 10.61
N GLN A 197 18.06 10.11 11.66
CA GLN A 197 19.23 9.25 11.81
C GLN A 197 18.85 7.76 11.96
N GLN A 198 17.73 7.46 12.63
CA GLN A 198 17.29 6.09 12.87
C GLN A 198 16.56 5.44 11.67
N SER A 199 15.98 6.25 10.77
CA SER A 199 15.02 5.76 9.78
C SER A 199 15.37 6.08 8.32
N PHE A 200 16.00 7.23 8.04
CA PHE A 200 16.11 7.77 6.67
C PHE A 200 17.53 8.05 6.19
N GLY A 201 18.51 8.18 7.09
CA GLY A 201 19.89 8.51 6.72
C GLY A 201 20.65 7.46 5.87
N LYS A 202 20.03 6.30 5.57
CA LYS A 202 20.64 5.18 4.82
C LYS A 202 19.64 4.45 3.90
N ILE A 203 18.78 5.18 3.21
CA ILE A 203 17.89 4.57 2.21
C ILE A 203 18.65 4.38 0.89
N ASP A 204 19.04 3.15 0.60
CA ASP A 204 19.67 2.77 -0.67
C ASP A 204 18.71 1.89 -1.51
N LEU A 205 18.25 2.43 -2.64
CA LEU A 205 17.36 1.75 -3.58
C LEU A 205 17.97 0.46 -4.16
N LYS A 206 19.29 0.41 -4.34
CA LYS A 206 19.99 -0.81 -4.80
C LYS A 206 20.03 -1.86 -3.69
N ALA A 207 20.30 -1.44 -2.45
CA ALA A 207 20.23 -2.34 -1.30
C ALA A 207 18.82 -2.89 -1.11
N MET A 208 17.79 -2.07 -1.32
CA MET A 208 16.38 -2.48 -1.29
C MET A 208 16.05 -3.57 -2.31
N MET A 209 16.51 -3.42 -3.56
CA MET A 209 16.35 -4.45 -4.59
C MET A 209 17.01 -5.78 -4.15
N ASN A 210 18.23 -5.70 -3.61
CA ASN A 210 18.95 -6.89 -3.16
C ASN A 210 18.22 -7.61 -2.01
N ILE A 211 17.68 -6.86 -1.03
CA ILE A 211 16.88 -7.42 0.08
C ILE A 211 15.73 -8.26 -0.47
N ILE A 212 15.01 -7.75 -1.46
CA ILE A 212 13.88 -8.47 -2.03
C ILE A 212 14.33 -9.66 -2.86
N GLN A 213 15.45 -9.55 -3.58
CA GLN A 213 16.04 -10.69 -4.31
C GLN A 213 16.48 -11.83 -3.40
N VAL A 214 16.94 -11.55 -2.18
CA VAL A 214 17.35 -12.60 -1.22
C VAL A 214 16.23 -13.01 -0.24
N SER A 215 15.10 -12.29 -0.26
CA SER A 215 13.94 -12.61 0.58
C SER A 215 13.40 -14.02 0.34
N LYS A 216 12.91 -14.63 1.42
CA LYS A 216 12.37 -15.99 1.49
C LYS A 216 10.89 -15.95 1.82
N GLU A 217 10.20 -17.06 1.62
CA GLU A 217 8.76 -17.21 1.92
C GLU A 217 8.39 -16.74 3.34
N LYS A 218 9.23 -17.03 4.35
CA LYS A 218 9.04 -16.58 5.73
C LYS A 218 8.94 -15.06 5.85
N ASP A 219 9.70 -14.30 5.05
CA ASP A 219 9.67 -12.83 5.09
C ASP A 219 8.31 -12.30 4.62
N TYR A 220 7.71 -12.91 3.60
CA TYR A 220 6.37 -12.57 3.13
C TYR A 220 5.30 -12.98 4.14
N ALA A 221 5.44 -14.15 4.77
CA ALA A 221 4.54 -14.56 5.85
C ALA A 221 4.55 -13.56 7.02
N GLU A 222 5.72 -13.11 7.46
CA GLU A 222 5.88 -12.06 8.48
C GLU A 222 5.23 -10.74 8.03
N CYS A 223 5.41 -10.33 6.77
CA CYS A 223 4.78 -9.13 6.22
C CYS A 223 3.25 -9.24 6.19
N LEU A 224 2.70 -10.40 5.89
CA LEU A 224 1.25 -10.64 5.94
C LEU A 224 0.70 -10.50 7.36
N VAL A 225 1.41 -11.04 8.36
CA VAL A 225 1.04 -10.88 9.77
C VAL A 225 1.03 -9.39 10.16
N LEU A 226 2.07 -8.64 9.80
CA LEU A 226 2.13 -7.19 10.03
C LEU A 226 0.97 -6.45 9.35
N MET A 227 0.68 -6.78 8.09
CA MET A 227 -0.43 -6.19 7.34
C MET A 227 -1.77 -6.43 8.04
N ASN A 228 -2.02 -7.66 8.49
CA ASN A 228 -3.25 -8.02 9.19
C ASN A 228 -3.36 -7.33 10.55
N SER A 229 -2.24 -7.18 11.28
CA SER A 229 -2.20 -6.38 12.50
C SER A 229 -2.62 -4.93 12.21
N VAL A 230 -1.99 -4.27 11.24
CA VAL A 230 -2.33 -2.88 10.87
C VAL A 230 -3.80 -2.77 10.45
N LYS A 231 -4.32 -3.71 9.64
CA LYS A 231 -5.75 -3.76 9.28
C LYS A 231 -6.66 -3.90 10.51
N ARG A 232 -6.27 -4.68 11.52
CA ARG A 232 -7.02 -4.82 12.77
C ARG A 232 -7.10 -3.49 13.53
N TYR A 233 -5.96 -2.85 13.78
CA TYR A 233 -5.89 -1.55 14.45
C TYR A 233 -6.71 -0.49 13.70
N TRP A 234 -6.62 -0.49 12.37
CA TRP A 234 -7.41 0.39 11.51
C TRP A 234 -8.92 0.13 11.60
N ASN A 235 -9.34 -1.13 11.57
CA ASN A 235 -10.76 -1.49 11.65
C ASN A 235 -11.37 -1.12 12.99
N GLU A 236 -10.62 -1.20 14.08
CA GLU A 236 -11.08 -0.76 15.41
C GLU A 236 -11.27 0.75 15.46
N LEU A 237 -10.29 1.50 14.96
CA LEU A 237 -10.42 2.95 14.81
C LEU A 237 -11.63 3.30 13.95
N LYS A 238 -11.79 2.66 12.79
CA LYS A 238 -12.96 2.85 11.92
C LYS A 238 -14.27 2.44 12.60
N SER A 239 -14.28 1.43 13.47
CA SER A 239 -15.50 1.06 14.20
C SER A 239 -15.93 2.11 15.22
N THR A 240 -15.00 2.96 15.65
CA THR A 240 -15.25 4.04 16.62
C THR A 240 -15.85 5.29 15.95
N PHE A 241 -15.66 5.46 14.64
CA PHE A 241 -16.11 6.64 13.88
C PHE A 241 -16.99 6.22 12.69
N SER A 242 -18.13 6.90 12.49
CA SER A 242 -19.05 6.57 11.39
C SER A 242 -18.42 6.75 9.99
N ASN A 243 -17.43 7.64 9.88
CA ASN A 243 -16.67 7.90 8.66
C ASN A 243 -15.17 8.08 8.98
N ALA A 244 -14.29 7.53 8.14
CA ALA A 244 -12.84 7.66 8.32
C ALA A 244 -12.36 9.12 8.22
N ASN A 245 -13.07 9.97 7.48
CA ASN A 245 -12.76 11.40 7.35
C ASN A 245 -13.11 12.20 8.62
N GLU A 246 -13.93 11.63 9.51
CA GLU A 246 -14.33 12.26 10.78
C GLU A 246 -13.32 12.03 11.91
N ILE A 247 -12.31 11.16 11.68
CA ILE A 247 -11.29 10.88 12.69
C ILE A 247 -10.44 12.15 12.89
N PRO A 248 -10.39 12.76 14.09
CA PRO A 248 -9.58 13.94 14.32
C PRO A 248 -8.10 13.68 14.00
N ILE A 249 -7.43 14.66 13.38
CA ILE A 249 -6.01 14.64 12.98
C ILE A 249 -5.70 13.63 11.85
N ILE A 250 -6.22 12.41 11.93
CA ILE A 250 -5.93 11.32 10.99
C ILE A 250 -6.83 11.44 9.75
N GLY A 251 -8.06 11.93 9.88
CA GLY A 251 -9.06 12.02 8.80
C GLY A 251 -8.58 12.79 7.59
N VAL A 252 -7.89 13.92 7.80
CA VAL A 252 -7.29 14.73 6.72
C VAL A 252 -6.17 13.95 6.01
N PHE A 253 -5.36 13.22 6.75
CA PHE A 253 -4.31 12.38 6.19
C PHE A 253 -4.88 11.18 5.40
N ILE A 254 -5.94 10.56 5.91
CA ILE A 254 -6.66 9.47 5.25
C ILE A 254 -7.33 9.98 3.97
N GLU A 255 -7.97 11.14 4.02
CA GLU A 255 -8.62 11.75 2.86
C GLU A 255 -7.58 12.05 1.76
N GLU A 256 -6.43 12.61 2.13
CA GLU A 256 -5.36 12.87 1.16
C GLU A 256 -4.73 11.56 0.63
N LEU A 257 -4.54 10.54 1.46
CA LEU A 257 -4.11 9.21 1.01
C LEU A 257 -5.13 8.57 0.05
N LEU A 258 -6.41 8.59 0.41
CA LEU A 258 -7.48 8.07 -0.45
C LEU A 258 -7.51 8.84 -1.77
N ARG A 259 -7.30 10.16 -1.76
CA ARG A 259 -7.22 10.97 -2.98
C ARG A 259 -6.04 10.59 -3.86
N ILE A 260 -4.86 10.31 -3.27
CA ILE A 260 -3.65 9.89 -3.99
C ILE A 260 -3.83 8.48 -4.59
N PHE A 261 -4.60 7.60 -3.93
CA PHE A 261 -4.84 6.23 -4.36
C PHE A 261 -6.21 6.02 -5.05
N ASP A 262 -6.76 7.08 -5.67
CA ASP A 262 -8.03 7.07 -6.45
C ASP A 262 -9.26 6.55 -5.69
N GLY A 263 -9.31 6.71 -4.37
CA GLY A 263 -10.43 6.35 -3.51
C GLY A 263 -10.73 4.85 -3.45
N LYS A 264 -9.91 4.01 -4.10
CA LYS A 264 -10.13 2.55 -4.11
C LYS A 264 -9.69 1.95 -2.77
N SER A 265 -10.49 0.99 -2.31
CA SER A 265 -10.51 0.42 -0.95
C SER A 265 -9.17 -0.15 -0.47
N SER A 266 -9.16 -0.80 0.70
CA SER A 266 -8.07 -1.65 1.21
C SER A 266 -7.49 -2.66 0.21
N ASP A 267 -8.17 -2.89 -0.91
CA ASP A 267 -7.75 -3.75 -2.01
C ASP A 267 -6.94 -3.00 -3.10
N ASN A 268 -6.57 -1.72 -2.88
CA ASN A 268 -5.72 -1.01 -3.83
C ASN A 268 -4.34 -1.69 -3.92
N PRO A 269 -3.96 -2.24 -5.09
CA PRO A 269 -2.72 -2.99 -5.23
C PRO A 269 -1.47 -2.14 -5.03
N ASN A 270 -1.53 -0.83 -5.30
CA ASN A 270 -0.39 0.06 -5.09
C ASN A 270 -0.13 0.27 -3.60
N VAL A 271 -1.18 0.41 -2.79
CA VAL A 271 -1.05 0.48 -1.32
C VAL A 271 -0.43 -0.81 -0.78
N ILE A 272 -0.88 -1.96 -1.27
CA ILE A 272 -0.36 -3.27 -0.87
C ILE A 272 1.13 -3.41 -1.25
N LYS A 273 1.51 -3.04 -2.48
CA LYS A 273 2.90 -3.08 -2.95
C LYS A 273 3.80 -2.15 -2.14
N VAL A 274 3.35 -0.93 -1.85
CA VAL A 274 4.10 0.02 -1.02
C VAL A 274 4.27 -0.51 0.40
N PHE A 275 3.20 -1.06 1.00
CA PHE A 275 3.29 -1.68 2.31
C PHE A 275 4.31 -2.82 2.32
N LEU A 276 4.21 -3.75 1.36
CA LEU A 276 5.13 -4.87 1.21
C LEU A 276 6.57 -4.40 1.02
N PHE A 277 6.78 -3.39 0.17
CA PHE A 277 8.10 -2.80 -0.07
C PHE A 277 8.72 -2.25 1.22
N ILE A 278 7.96 -1.47 2.00
CA ILE A 278 8.42 -0.90 3.26
C ILE A 278 8.70 -1.99 4.29
N THR A 279 7.78 -2.95 4.46
CA THR A 279 7.95 -3.99 5.49
C THR A 279 9.06 -4.96 5.15
N LEU A 280 9.25 -5.32 3.88
CA LEU A 280 10.38 -6.16 3.46
C LEU A 280 11.73 -5.48 3.68
N PHE A 281 11.77 -4.14 3.65
CA PHE A 281 13.00 -3.39 3.93
C PHE A 281 13.43 -3.46 5.40
N PHE A 282 12.50 -3.71 6.33
CA PHE A 282 12.88 -3.93 7.73
C PHE A 282 13.66 -5.23 7.86
N THR A 283 14.70 -5.21 8.71
CA THR A 283 15.41 -6.43 9.09
C THR A 283 14.43 -7.44 9.71
N GLN A 284 14.75 -8.72 9.60
CA GLN A 284 13.91 -9.76 10.20
C GLN A 284 13.69 -9.53 11.71
N GLU A 285 14.73 -9.09 12.41
CA GLU A 285 14.64 -8.73 13.82
C GLU A 285 13.61 -7.62 14.06
N LYS A 286 13.68 -6.53 13.29
CA LYS A 286 12.72 -5.42 13.40
C LYS A 286 11.30 -5.86 13.08
N ARG A 287 11.09 -6.68 12.04
CA ARG A 287 9.76 -7.23 11.73
C ARG A 287 9.22 -8.07 12.87
N THR A 288 10.05 -8.93 13.46
CA THR A 288 9.66 -9.77 14.60
C THR A 288 9.31 -8.93 15.82
N GLN A 289 10.13 -7.93 16.15
CA GLN A 289 9.85 -6.99 17.24
C GLN A 289 8.53 -6.23 17.01
N LEU A 290 8.27 -5.76 15.78
CA LEU A 290 7.01 -5.11 15.43
C LEU A 290 5.82 -6.06 15.56
N ILE A 291 5.93 -7.31 15.11
CA ILE A 291 4.87 -8.32 15.26
C ILE A 291 4.57 -8.55 16.75
N LEU A 292 5.61 -8.75 17.58
CA LEU A 292 5.45 -8.96 19.02
C LEU A 292 4.79 -7.75 19.69
N PHE A 293 5.29 -6.55 19.39
CA PHE A 293 4.74 -5.30 19.92
C PHE A 293 3.26 -5.13 19.54
N LEU A 294 2.93 -5.27 18.25
CA LEU A 294 1.57 -5.09 17.73
C LEU A 294 0.60 -6.21 18.16
N SER A 295 1.13 -7.38 18.52
CA SER A 295 0.32 -8.51 18.99
C SER A 295 0.15 -8.56 20.51
N SER A 296 0.87 -7.72 21.26
CA SER A 296 0.79 -7.72 22.72
C SER A 296 -0.57 -7.20 23.23
N PRO A 297 -1.13 -7.81 24.29
CA PRO A 297 -2.35 -7.33 24.94
C PRO A 297 -2.22 -5.88 25.44
N GLU A 298 -1.04 -5.49 25.90
CA GLU A 298 -0.76 -4.16 26.43
C GLU A 298 -0.85 -3.09 25.36
N THR A 299 -0.26 -3.33 24.17
CA THR A 299 -0.38 -2.41 23.03
C THR A 299 -1.82 -2.31 22.58
N MET A 300 -2.54 -3.43 22.53
CA MET A 300 -3.94 -3.42 22.13
C MET A 300 -4.80 -2.63 23.12
N LYS A 301 -4.59 -2.80 24.42
CA LYS A 301 -5.26 -2.01 25.48
C LYS A 301 -4.95 -0.52 25.36
N THR A 302 -3.69 -0.16 25.13
CA THR A 302 -3.25 1.23 24.95
C THR A 302 -3.93 1.86 23.73
N TRP A 303 -4.07 1.10 22.65
CA TRP A 303 -4.76 1.56 21.45
C TRP A 303 -6.27 1.75 21.64
N HIS A 304 -6.95 0.85 22.35
CA HIS A 304 -8.37 1.02 22.69
C HIS A 304 -8.57 2.31 23.49
N GLU A 305 -7.71 2.55 24.49
CA GLU A 305 -7.75 3.76 25.30
C GLU A 305 -7.50 5.01 24.44
N PHE A 306 -6.55 4.96 23.51
CA PHE A 306 -6.30 6.03 22.55
C PHE A 306 -7.54 6.30 21.66
N CYS A 307 -8.16 5.27 21.09
CA CYS A 307 -9.37 5.43 20.26
C CYS A 307 -10.51 6.06 21.06
N ARG A 308 -10.70 5.64 22.31
CA ARG A 308 -11.70 6.22 23.22
C ARG A 308 -11.42 7.68 23.52
N GLN A 309 -10.17 8.03 23.84
CA GLN A 309 -9.78 9.42 24.08
C GLN A 309 -9.98 10.29 22.84
N LEU A 310 -9.63 9.77 21.66
CA LEU A 310 -9.83 10.45 20.38
C LEU A 310 -11.33 10.72 20.13
N TYR A 311 -12.18 9.73 20.41
CA TYR A 311 -13.63 9.87 20.27
C TYR A 311 -14.20 10.90 21.26
N CYS A 312 -13.77 10.87 22.53
CA CYS A 312 -14.19 11.85 23.52
C CYS A 312 -13.78 13.28 23.14
N ALA A 313 -12.59 13.46 22.57
CA ALA A 313 -12.15 14.75 22.05
C ALA A 313 -13.02 15.22 20.87
N TYR A 314 -13.36 14.31 19.95
CA TYR A 314 -14.23 14.58 18.81
C TYR A 314 -15.65 14.96 19.25
N SER A 315 -16.30 14.15 20.08
CA SER A 315 -17.67 14.36 20.55
C SER A 315 -17.84 15.69 21.29
N THR A 316 -16.84 16.08 22.08
CA THR A 316 -16.77 17.37 22.77
C THR A 316 -16.70 18.54 21.77
N GLN A 317 -15.98 18.39 20.66
CA GLN A 317 -15.89 19.42 19.60
C GLN A 317 -17.18 19.57 18.80
N ILE A 318 -17.94 18.48 18.59
CA ILE A 318 -19.18 18.49 17.80
C ILE A 318 -20.46 18.59 18.66
N GLY A 319 -20.34 18.71 19.98
CA GLY A 319 -21.46 18.87 20.90
C GLY A 319 -22.36 17.63 21.04
N LYS A 320 -21.85 16.42 20.76
CA LYS A 320 -22.58 15.16 20.99
C LYS A 320 -22.25 14.63 22.38
N GLU A 321 -23.25 14.37 23.21
CA GLU A 321 -23.07 13.72 24.52
C GLU A 321 -22.45 12.32 24.34
N VAL A 322 -21.36 12.06 25.07
CA VAL A 322 -20.72 10.75 25.16
C VAL A 322 -21.48 9.96 26.21
N ASN A 323 -22.27 8.96 25.80
CA ASN A 323 -22.69 7.94 26.74
C ASN A 323 -21.55 6.91 26.93
N PRO A 324 -21.24 6.56 28.19
CA PRO A 324 -20.06 5.77 28.56
C PRO A 324 -20.07 4.33 28.03
#